data_AF-A0A662TP36-F1
#
_entry.id   AF-A0A662TP36-F1
#
_cell.length_a   1.000
_cell.length_b   1.000
_cell.length_c   1.000
_cell.angle_alpha   90.00
_cell.angle_beta   90.00
_cell.angle_gamma   90.00
#
_symmetry.space_group_name_H-M   'P 1'
#
loop_
_entity.id
_entity.type
_entity.pdbx_description
1 polymer ?
#
loop_
_entity_poly.entity_id
_entity_poly.type
_entity_poly.pdbx_seq_one_letter_code
_entity_poly.pdbx_strand_id
1 'polypeptide(L)'
;VVHGPTPRHLRRFLLRLAHHLRNFCNIDVGDVDGFAIGSLVPISRDLVRVATLIRSLRQMIPEDKPLHIFGVTGPYTLPLLVWAGADTMDAKTFIIAAAKRLYYLPLSAQQQGLRPFSRLPIAYLQPRYHPADLCSCPICQDVEGFHILRTRIKLATLHNLYVLQERLQQSVELAERGELTEWLLKQRGFRTAVRKASAS
;
A
#
# COMPACT_ATOMS: atom_id res chain seq x y z
N VAL A 1 -18.57 1.14 -4.44
CA VAL A 1 -17.54 0.38 -3.69
C VAL A 1 -17.99 -1.07 -3.57
N VAL A 2 -17.12 -2.03 -3.90
CA VAL A 2 -17.36 -3.47 -3.85
C VAL A 2 -16.89 -4.01 -2.50
N HIS A 3 -17.73 -4.85 -1.89
CA HIS A 3 -17.43 -5.52 -0.62
C HIS A 3 -17.67 -7.01 -0.74
N GLY A 4 -16.82 -7.81 -0.10
CA GLY A 4 -17.02 -9.25 -0.02
C GLY A 4 -15.88 -9.96 0.69
N PRO A 5 -16.16 -10.91 1.59
CA PRO A 5 -15.12 -11.63 2.32
C PRO A 5 -14.37 -12.66 1.46
N THR A 6 -14.89 -13.03 0.28
CA THR A 6 -14.28 -14.00 -0.66
C THR A 6 -14.57 -13.61 -2.11
N PRO A 7 -13.80 -14.13 -3.11
CA PRO A 7 -14.06 -13.88 -4.53
C PRO A 7 -15.50 -14.18 -4.98
N ARG A 8 -16.11 -15.24 -4.45
CA ARG A 8 -17.52 -15.59 -4.72
C ARG A 8 -18.48 -14.48 -4.28
N HIS A 9 -18.20 -13.81 -3.16
CA HIS A 9 -19.01 -12.69 -2.69
C HIS A 9 -18.82 -11.45 -3.56
N LEU A 10 -17.58 -11.17 -4.01
CA LEU A 10 -17.32 -10.07 -4.95
C LEU A 10 -18.10 -10.27 -6.25
N ARG A 11 -18.06 -11.48 -6.83
CA ARG A 11 -18.84 -11.82 -8.04
C ARG A 11 -20.33 -11.63 -7.84
N ARG A 12 -20.88 -12.12 -6.71
CA ARG A 12 -22.30 -11.93 -6.38
C ARG A 12 -22.68 -10.46 -6.23
N PHE A 13 -21.80 -9.65 -5.64
CA PHE A 13 -22.00 -8.21 -5.52
C PHE A 13 -22.06 -7.57 -6.91
N LEU A 14 -21.09 -7.85 -7.78
CA LEU A 14 -21.06 -7.29 -9.14
C LEU A 14 -22.27 -7.70 -9.99
N LEU A 15 -22.71 -8.96 -9.90
CA LEU A 15 -23.91 -9.42 -10.61
C LEU A 15 -25.17 -8.69 -10.14
N ARG A 16 -25.33 -8.49 -8.83
CA ARG A 16 -26.43 -7.70 -8.27
C ARG A 16 -26.34 -6.25 -8.73
N LEU A 17 -25.15 -5.64 -8.65
CA LEU A 17 -24.93 -4.27 -9.11
C LEU A 17 -25.31 -4.12 -10.59
N ALA A 18 -24.82 -5.02 -11.45
CA ALA A 18 -25.14 -5.01 -12.88
C ALA A 18 -26.65 -5.14 -13.14
N HIS A 19 -27.36 -6.00 -12.40
CA HIS A 19 -28.81 -6.13 -12.50
C HIS A 19 -29.52 -4.82 -12.10
N HIS A 20 -29.10 -4.18 -11.01
CA HIS A 20 -29.70 -2.91 -10.57
C HIS A 20 -29.40 -1.76 -11.56
N LEU A 21 -28.16 -1.64 -12.04
CA LEU A 21 -27.79 -0.58 -12.99
C LEU A 21 -28.58 -0.68 -14.28
N ARG A 22 -28.74 -1.89 -14.84
CA ARG A 22 -29.55 -2.07 -16.05
C ARG A 22 -31.02 -1.75 -15.81
N ASN A 23 -31.60 -2.25 -14.73
CA ASN A 23 -33.04 -2.16 -14.52
C ASN A 23 -33.52 -0.79 -14.01
N PHE A 24 -32.67 -0.05 -13.29
CA PHE A 24 -33.06 1.21 -12.66
C PHE A 24 -32.34 2.44 -13.23
N CYS A 25 -31.21 2.26 -13.91
CA CYS A 25 -30.40 3.37 -14.43
C CYS A 25 -30.18 3.30 -15.95
N ASN A 26 -30.57 2.20 -16.62
CA ASN A 26 -30.35 1.97 -18.05
C ASN A 26 -28.88 2.13 -18.46
N ILE A 27 -27.96 1.71 -17.59
CA ILE A 27 -26.52 1.64 -17.87
C ILE A 27 -25.98 0.25 -17.50
N ASP A 28 -24.91 -0.17 -18.16
CA ASP A 28 -24.18 -1.38 -17.82
C ASP A 28 -23.18 -1.12 -16.68
N VAL A 29 -22.78 -2.19 -16.00
CA VAL A 29 -21.77 -2.10 -14.93
C VAL A 29 -20.41 -1.58 -15.44
N GLY A 30 -20.14 -1.72 -16.74
CA GLY A 30 -18.95 -1.18 -17.37
C GLY A 30 -19.02 0.33 -17.63
N ASP A 31 -20.19 0.95 -17.54
CA ASP A 31 -20.34 2.39 -17.84
C ASP A 31 -19.93 3.28 -16.65
N VAL A 32 -19.74 2.70 -15.46
CA VAL A 32 -19.26 3.45 -14.29
C VAL A 32 -17.82 3.94 -14.49
N ASP A 33 -17.45 5.04 -13.83
CA ASP A 33 -16.12 5.64 -13.96
C ASP A 33 -14.99 4.81 -13.37
N GLY A 34 -15.31 3.90 -12.44
CA GLY A 34 -14.32 3.08 -11.77
C GLY A 34 -14.89 2.23 -10.65
N PHE A 35 -14.02 1.37 -10.11
CA PHE A 35 -14.33 0.48 -9.03
C PHE A 35 -13.46 0.81 -7.82
N ALA A 36 -13.97 0.49 -6.64
CA ALA A 36 -13.19 0.56 -5.42
C ALA A 36 -13.49 -0.68 -4.57
N ILE A 37 -12.51 -1.21 -3.85
CA ILE A 37 -12.69 -2.33 -2.93
C ILE A 37 -12.52 -1.89 -1.48
N GLY A 38 -13.51 -2.23 -0.67
CA GLY A 38 -13.54 -1.96 0.76
C GLY A 38 -13.41 -3.22 1.61
N SER A 39 -13.57 -3.05 2.93
CA SER A 39 -13.53 -4.14 3.93
C SER A 39 -12.19 -4.89 4.05
N LEU A 40 -11.10 -4.32 3.51
CA LEU A 40 -9.77 -4.92 3.61
C LEU A 40 -9.07 -4.61 4.93
N VAL A 41 -9.42 -3.51 5.61
CA VAL A 41 -8.78 -3.07 6.87
C VAL A 41 -8.72 -4.16 7.94
N PRO A 42 -9.83 -4.88 8.27
CA PRO A 42 -9.82 -5.93 9.29
C PRO A 42 -8.91 -7.11 8.94
N ILE A 43 -8.68 -7.36 7.65
CA ILE A 43 -7.87 -8.47 7.14
C ILE A 43 -6.50 -8.02 6.62
N SER A 44 -6.11 -6.77 6.87
CA SER A 44 -4.88 -6.15 6.33
C SER A 44 -3.58 -6.90 6.64
N ARG A 45 -3.58 -7.78 7.65
CA ARG A 45 -2.46 -8.66 8.00
C ARG A 45 -2.43 -9.97 7.20
N ASP A 46 -3.57 -10.39 6.65
CA ASP A 46 -3.68 -11.58 5.80
C ASP A 46 -3.42 -11.18 4.34
N LEU A 47 -2.14 -11.10 3.99
CA LEU A 47 -1.70 -10.69 2.66
C LEU A 47 -2.20 -11.62 1.55
N VAL A 48 -2.37 -12.91 1.85
CA VAL A 48 -2.92 -13.87 0.89
C VAL A 48 -4.34 -13.45 0.54
N ARG A 49 -5.18 -13.25 1.55
CA ARG A 49 -6.58 -12.88 1.35
C ARG A 49 -6.74 -11.51 0.71
N VAL A 50 -5.95 -10.52 1.13
CA VAL A 50 -5.94 -9.19 0.52
C VAL A 50 -5.59 -9.28 -0.97
N ALA A 51 -4.48 -9.94 -1.31
CA ALA A 51 -4.04 -10.07 -2.70
C ALA A 51 -5.06 -10.85 -3.55
N THR A 52 -5.59 -11.96 -3.04
CA THR A 52 -6.62 -12.75 -3.72
C THR A 52 -7.87 -11.91 -4.00
N LEU A 53 -8.38 -11.16 -3.02
CA LEU A 53 -9.59 -10.35 -3.22
C LEU A 53 -9.39 -9.24 -4.25
N ILE A 54 -8.26 -8.53 -4.19
CA ILE A 54 -7.96 -7.45 -5.14
C ILE A 54 -7.81 -8.02 -6.55
N ARG A 55 -7.02 -9.09 -6.73
CA ARG A 55 -6.81 -9.72 -8.05
C ARG A 55 -8.09 -10.29 -8.62
N SER A 56 -8.86 -11.01 -7.79
CA SER A 56 -10.16 -11.53 -8.22
C SER A 56 -11.11 -10.42 -8.63
N LEU A 57 -11.14 -9.28 -7.91
CA LEU A 57 -11.95 -8.15 -8.35
C LEU A 57 -11.43 -7.58 -9.67
N ARG A 58 -10.12 -7.34 -9.79
CA ARG A 58 -9.49 -6.80 -11.00
C ARG A 58 -9.81 -7.60 -12.25
N GLN A 59 -9.86 -8.94 -12.13
CA GLN A 59 -10.25 -9.87 -13.20
C GLN A 59 -11.76 -9.90 -13.52
N MET A 60 -12.61 -9.40 -12.62
CA MET A 60 -14.07 -9.40 -12.80
C MET A 60 -14.62 -8.08 -13.35
N ILE A 61 -13.82 -7.01 -13.33
CA ILE A 61 -14.20 -5.68 -13.81
C ILE A 61 -13.50 -5.36 -15.14
N PRO A 62 -14.03 -4.45 -15.98
CA PRO A 62 -13.38 -4.10 -17.25
C PRO A 62 -11.95 -3.58 -17.05
N GLU A 63 -11.05 -3.92 -17.96
CA GLU A 63 -9.60 -3.67 -17.83
C GLU A 63 -9.25 -2.17 -17.82
N ASP A 64 -10.00 -1.36 -18.57
CA ASP A 64 -9.84 0.08 -18.71
C ASP A 64 -10.30 0.88 -17.48
N LYS A 65 -10.98 0.24 -16.52
CA LYS A 65 -11.57 0.94 -15.37
C LYS A 65 -10.61 1.01 -14.19
N PRO A 66 -10.39 2.19 -13.57
CA PRO A 66 -9.53 2.30 -12.41
C PRO A 66 -10.09 1.54 -11.21
N LEU A 67 -9.20 0.90 -10.45
CA LEU A 67 -9.48 0.19 -9.21
C LEU A 67 -8.80 0.88 -8.02
N HIS A 68 -9.62 1.42 -7.12
CA HIS A 68 -9.18 2.02 -5.87
C HIS A 68 -9.19 1.03 -4.70
N ILE A 69 -8.13 1.02 -3.88
CA ILE A 69 -8.03 0.15 -2.70
C ILE A 69 -8.15 0.97 -1.42
N PHE A 70 -9.15 0.64 -0.59
CA PHE A 70 -9.39 1.36 0.66
C PHE A 70 -8.61 0.83 1.87
N GLY A 71 -7.87 1.72 2.54
CA GLY A 71 -7.52 1.70 3.95
C GLY A 71 -6.36 0.79 4.37
N VAL A 72 -5.73 0.08 3.42
CA VAL A 72 -4.68 -0.92 3.71
C VAL A 72 -3.29 -0.52 3.23
N THR A 73 -3.13 0.70 2.72
CA THR A 73 -1.87 1.22 2.19
C THR A 73 -0.89 1.57 3.30
N GLY A 74 0.31 1.04 3.20
CA GLY A 74 1.47 1.39 4.02
C GLY A 74 2.75 0.87 3.37
N PRO A 75 3.95 1.25 3.85
CA PRO A 75 5.20 0.95 3.14
C PRO A 75 5.44 -0.55 2.90
N TYR A 76 4.98 -1.38 3.83
CA TYR A 76 5.06 -2.84 3.68
C TYR A 76 4.04 -3.38 2.68
N THR A 77 2.77 -3.00 2.75
CA THR A 77 1.71 -3.58 1.90
C THR A 77 1.72 -3.06 0.47
N LEU A 78 2.20 -1.85 0.26
CA LEU A 78 2.09 -1.12 -1.01
C LEU A 78 2.53 -1.92 -2.25
N PRO A 79 3.72 -2.55 -2.30
CA PRO A 79 4.14 -3.28 -3.51
C PRO A 79 3.20 -4.43 -3.87
N LEU A 80 2.60 -5.08 -2.86
CA LEU A 80 1.64 -6.14 -3.06
C LEU A 80 0.33 -5.60 -3.63
N LEU A 81 -0.10 -4.40 -3.22
CA LEU A 81 -1.31 -3.75 -3.73
C LEU A 81 -1.14 -3.39 -5.21
N VAL A 82 0.00 -2.79 -5.58
CA VAL A 82 0.37 -2.50 -6.98
C VAL A 82 0.35 -3.79 -7.80
N TRP A 83 1.06 -4.83 -7.34
CA TRP A 83 1.08 -6.14 -8.00
C TRP A 83 -0.30 -6.80 -8.13
N ALA A 84 -1.19 -6.56 -7.17
CA ALA A 84 -2.54 -7.12 -7.18
C ALA A 84 -3.48 -6.42 -8.18
N GLY A 85 -3.07 -5.29 -8.77
CA GLY A 85 -3.84 -4.55 -9.77
C GLY A 85 -4.52 -3.29 -9.24
N ALA A 86 -3.95 -2.66 -8.20
CA ALA A 86 -4.40 -1.36 -7.71
C ALA A 86 -3.95 -0.21 -8.63
N ASP A 87 -4.88 0.67 -8.99
CA ASP A 87 -4.58 1.90 -9.74
C ASP A 87 -4.46 3.10 -8.80
N THR A 88 -5.31 3.16 -7.77
CA THR A 88 -5.27 4.21 -6.75
C THR A 88 -5.47 3.64 -5.34
N MET A 89 -5.01 4.39 -4.35
CA MET A 89 -4.95 3.98 -2.95
C MET A 89 -5.11 5.19 -2.04
N ASP A 90 -5.79 5.05 -0.90
CA ASP A 90 -5.70 6.02 0.20
C ASP A 90 -4.70 5.55 1.25
N ALA A 91 -4.02 6.49 1.91
CA ALA A 91 -3.11 6.18 2.99
C ALA A 91 -3.31 7.13 4.16
N LYS A 92 -3.34 6.56 5.37
CA LYS A 92 -3.31 7.31 6.64
C LYS A 92 -2.25 6.80 7.61
N THR A 93 -1.50 5.77 7.21
CA THR A 93 -0.55 5.12 8.10
C THR A 93 0.63 6.01 8.44
N PHE A 94 1.03 6.93 7.55
CA PHE A 94 2.15 7.85 7.75
C PHE A 94 1.91 8.83 8.90
N ILE A 95 0.71 9.43 8.96
CA ILE A 95 0.30 10.33 10.05
C ILE A 95 0.04 9.57 11.36
N ILE A 96 -0.59 8.39 11.29
CA ILE A 96 -0.80 7.54 12.48
C ILE A 96 0.54 7.07 13.06
N ALA A 97 1.52 6.75 12.21
CA ALA A 97 2.85 6.37 12.64
C ALA A 97 3.57 7.53 13.32
N ALA A 98 3.53 8.73 12.73
CA ALA A 98 4.14 9.92 13.30
C ALA A 98 3.52 10.29 14.66
N ALA A 99 2.19 10.20 14.81
CA ALA A 99 1.50 10.41 16.08
C ALA A 99 1.96 9.42 17.18
N LYS A 100 2.39 8.22 16.77
CA LYS A 100 2.99 7.19 17.64
C LYS A 100 4.51 7.31 17.78
N ARG A 101 5.12 8.41 17.33
CA ARG A 101 6.58 8.64 17.32
C ARG A 101 7.35 7.54 16.60
N LEU A 102 6.75 6.98 15.54
CA LEU A 102 7.36 6.00 14.66
C LEU A 102 7.90 6.69 13.42
N TYR A 103 9.13 6.33 13.06
CA TYR A 103 9.84 6.75 11.88
C TYR A 103 9.82 5.63 10.84
N TYR A 104 9.38 5.92 9.62
CA TYR A 104 9.53 5.02 8.49
C TYR A 104 10.96 5.07 7.99
N LEU A 105 11.62 3.93 7.93
CA LEU A 105 12.97 3.84 7.38
C LEU A 105 12.89 3.96 5.84
N PRO A 106 13.60 4.92 5.22
CA PRO A 106 13.69 5.02 3.76
C PRO A 106 14.50 3.86 3.17
N LEU A 107 14.56 3.80 1.84
CA LEU A 107 15.40 2.83 1.13
C LEU A 107 16.88 2.93 1.52
N SER A 108 17.40 4.15 1.64
CA SER A 108 18.79 4.45 2.01
C SER A 108 19.20 3.91 3.38
N ALA A 109 18.26 3.65 4.30
CA ALA A 109 18.55 3.08 5.60
C ALA A 109 19.21 1.68 5.51
N GLN A 110 19.09 0.99 4.39
CA GLN A 110 19.79 -0.26 4.13
C GLN A 110 21.31 -0.12 4.18
N GLN A 111 21.86 1.04 3.83
CA GLN A 111 23.30 1.32 3.89
C GLN A 111 23.84 1.26 5.34
N GLN A 112 22.96 1.46 6.31
CA GLN A 112 23.26 1.37 7.74
C GLN A 112 22.86 0.00 8.33
N GLY A 113 22.59 -1.00 7.49
CA GLY A 113 22.16 -2.34 7.92
C GLY A 113 20.75 -2.39 8.51
N LEU A 114 19.95 -1.33 8.36
CA LEU A 114 18.57 -1.29 8.81
C LEU A 114 17.63 -1.82 7.72
N ARG A 115 16.49 -2.38 8.13
CA ARG A 115 15.50 -2.90 7.18
C ARG A 115 14.69 -1.75 6.56
N PRO A 116 14.83 -1.44 5.25
CA PRO A 116 14.11 -0.35 4.61
C PRO A 116 12.59 -0.61 4.62
N PHE A 117 11.81 0.46 4.58
CA PHE A 117 10.34 0.49 4.62
C PHE A 117 9.72 -0.19 5.84
N SER A 118 10.52 -0.51 6.85
CA SER A 118 10.03 -0.84 8.18
C SER A 118 9.83 0.44 9.00
N ARG A 119 9.23 0.31 10.19
CA ARG A 119 8.98 1.44 11.09
C ARG A 119 9.58 1.15 12.45
N LEU A 120 10.30 2.11 13.00
CA LEU A 120 10.93 2.01 14.31
C LEU A 120 10.51 3.19 15.20
N PRO A 121 10.41 3.01 16.53
CA PRO A 121 10.35 4.13 17.45
C PRO A 121 11.54 5.06 17.24
N ILE A 122 11.29 6.37 17.13
CA ILE A 122 12.35 7.38 16.96
C ILE A 122 13.40 7.28 18.08
N ALA A 123 12.98 6.91 19.30
CA ALA A 123 13.88 6.71 20.44
C ALA A 123 14.94 5.62 20.20
N TYR A 124 14.70 4.63 19.34
CA TYR A 124 15.67 3.57 19.05
C TYR A 124 16.73 4.00 18.03
N LEU A 125 16.51 5.12 17.34
CA LEU A 125 17.47 5.68 16.39
C LEU A 125 18.46 6.63 17.07
N GLN A 126 18.11 7.14 18.26
CA GLN A 126 18.98 8.02 19.04
C GLN A 126 19.80 7.25 20.09
N PRO A 127 21.04 7.68 20.39
CA PRO A 127 21.82 8.72 19.70
C PRO A 127 22.57 8.19 18.47
N ARG A 128 22.34 6.92 18.09
CA ARG A 128 23.16 6.16 17.16
C ARG A 128 23.19 6.70 15.73
N TYR A 129 22.12 7.34 15.28
CA TYR A 129 21.98 7.85 13.91
C TYR A 129 21.54 9.30 13.90
N HIS A 130 22.01 10.06 12.92
CA HIS A 130 21.41 11.33 12.54
C HIS A 130 20.35 11.11 11.44
N PRO A 131 19.23 11.88 11.39
CA PRO A 131 18.23 11.75 10.33
C PRO A 131 18.82 11.88 8.92
N ALA A 132 19.77 12.81 8.72
CA ALA A 132 20.44 13.01 7.44
C ALA A 132 21.29 11.81 6.99
N ASP A 133 21.79 10.99 7.93
CA ASP A 133 22.54 9.77 7.60
C ASP A 133 21.63 8.66 7.07
N LEU A 134 20.33 8.73 7.42
CA LEU A 134 19.35 7.72 7.04
C LEU A 134 18.53 8.12 5.83
N CYS A 135 18.24 9.41 5.61
CA CYS A 135 17.25 9.87 4.63
C CYS A 135 17.63 11.18 3.95
N SER A 136 17.46 11.24 2.62
CA SER A 136 17.68 12.42 1.78
C SER A 136 16.46 13.35 1.62
N CYS A 137 15.35 13.09 2.32
CA CYS A 137 14.17 13.96 2.18
C CYS A 137 14.43 15.36 2.78
N PRO A 138 13.75 16.41 2.28
CA PRO A 138 13.97 17.79 2.75
C PRO A 138 13.82 17.95 4.27
N ILE A 139 12.96 17.15 4.91
CA ILE A 139 12.74 17.19 6.35
C ILE A 139 13.95 16.66 7.12
N CYS A 140 14.51 15.52 6.71
CA CYS A 140 15.64 14.90 7.42
C CYS A 140 16.95 15.65 7.22
N GLN A 141 17.08 16.38 6.11
CA GLN A 141 18.23 17.23 5.81
C GLN A 141 18.21 18.56 6.59
N ASP A 142 17.02 19.04 6.98
CA ASP A 142 16.84 20.35 7.65
C ASP A 142 16.79 20.27 9.18
N VAL A 143 16.76 19.06 9.78
CA VAL A 143 16.69 18.90 11.24
C VAL A 143 18.04 18.51 11.84
N GLU A 144 18.38 19.12 12.98
CA GLU A 144 19.59 18.84 13.78
C GLU A 144 19.58 17.45 14.46
N GLY A 145 18.46 16.73 14.40
CA GLY A 145 18.39 15.39 14.95
C GLY A 145 16.98 14.85 15.14
N PHE A 146 16.92 13.56 15.47
CA PHE A 146 15.67 12.85 15.73
C PHE A 146 14.83 13.42 16.88
N HIS A 147 15.43 14.18 17.81
CA HIS A 147 14.71 14.82 18.92
C HIS A 147 13.70 15.87 18.41
N ILE A 148 14.03 16.55 17.31
CA ILE A 148 13.11 17.47 16.62
C ILE A 148 11.96 16.68 15.98
N LEU A 149 12.23 15.59 15.25
CA LEU A 149 11.18 14.76 14.66
C LEU A 149 10.27 14.11 15.71
N ARG A 150 10.82 13.78 16.88
CA ARG A 150 10.08 13.21 18.02
C ARG A 150 9.10 14.20 18.65
N THR A 151 9.45 15.48 18.67
CA THR A 151 8.65 16.56 19.31
C THR A 151 7.73 17.25 18.31
N ARG A 152 8.20 17.49 17.09
CA ARG A 152 7.46 18.10 15.98
C ARG A 152 6.82 17.04 15.09
N ILE A 153 5.68 16.50 15.55
CA ILE A 153 4.94 15.42 14.86
C ILE A 153 4.63 15.73 13.39
N LYS A 154 4.40 17.01 13.04
CA LYS A 154 4.17 17.43 11.65
C LYS A 154 5.36 17.12 10.75
N LEU A 155 6.59 17.31 11.22
CA LEU A 155 7.81 17.00 10.46
C LEU A 155 7.97 15.48 10.29
N ALA A 156 7.78 14.70 11.36
CA ALA A 156 7.78 13.24 11.24
C ALA A 156 6.68 12.71 10.29
N THR A 157 5.53 13.39 10.23
CA THR A 157 4.44 13.07 9.30
C THR A 157 4.88 13.29 7.85
N LEU A 158 5.49 14.43 7.56
CA LEU A 158 6.01 14.75 6.21
C LEU A 158 7.11 13.76 5.80
N HIS A 159 8.07 13.46 6.68
CA HIS A 159 9.06 12.42 6.44
C HIS A 159 8.41 11.06 6.12
N ASN A 160 7.47 10.61 6.95
CA ASN A 160 6.81 9.31 6.72
C ASN A 160 6.02 9.30 5.40
N LEU A 161 5.51 10.44 4.95
CA LEU A 161 4.86 10.59 3.65
C LEU A 161 5.88 10.48 2.51
N TYR A 162 7.04 11.14 2.61
CA TYR A 162 8.13 11.00 1.64
C TYR A 162 8.58 9.54 1.46
N VAL A 163 8.75 8.80 2.56
CA VAL A 163 9.11 7.37 2.49
C VAL A 163 8.01 6.52 1.87
N LEU A 164 6.74 6.86 2.12
CA LEU A 164 5.62 6.16 1.48
C LEU A 164 5.59 6.43 -0.03
N GLN A 165 5.90 7.65 -0.47
CA GLN A 165 6.02 8.01 -1.87
C GLN A 165 7.20 7.32 -2.55
N GLU A 166 8.38 7.30 -1.91
CA GLU A 166 9.56 6.55 -2.37
C GLU A 166 9.21 5.07 -2.61
N ARG A 167 8.45 4.48 -1.67
CA ARG A 167 8.00 3.09 -1.79
C ARG A 167 7.02 2.88 -2.94
N LEU A 168 6.13 3.84 -3.18
CA LEU A 168 5.21 3.81 -4.32
C LEU A 168 5.99 3.83 -5.63
N GLN A 169 6.88 4.80 -5.78
CA GLN A 169 7.69 4.98 -6.96
C GLN A 169 8.51 3.71 -7.27
N GLN A 170 9.21 3.15 -6.28
CA GLN A 170 9.93 1.90 -6.44
C GLN A 170 9.03 0.75 -6.93
N SER A 171 7.79 0.67 -6.42
CA SER A 171 6.86 -0.40 -6.78
C SER A 171 6.36 -0.25 -8.21
N VAL A 172 6.07 0.99 -8.64
CA VAL A 172 5.65 1.32 -10.01
C VAL A 172 6.79 1.06 -10.99
N GLU A 173 8.01 1.54 -10.72
CA GLU A 173 9.18 1.31 -11.58
C GLU A 173 9.50 -0.18 -11.74
N LEU A 174 9.31 -1.00 -10.69
CA LEU A 174 9.45 -2.45 -10.78
C LEU A 174 8.33 -3.08 -11.63
N ALA A 175 7.11 -2.54 -11.56
CA ALA A 175 5.98 -3.03 -12.35
C ALA A 175 6.17 -2.72 -13.84
N GLU A 176 6.56 -1.49 -14.16
CA GLU A 176 6.82 -1.02 -15.53
C GLU A 176 7.94 -1.81 -16.22
N ARG A 177 8.97 -2.22 -15.45
CA ARG A 177 10.04 -3.10 -15.95
C ARG A 177 9.66 -4.58 -16.03
N GLY A 178 8.46 -4.97 -15.58
CA GLY A 178 8.04 -6.38 -15.52
C GLY A 178 8.73 -7.19 -14.41
N GLU A 179 9.45 -6.56 -13.50
CA GLU A 179 10.28 -7.20 -12.48
C GLU A 179 9.55 -7.39 -11.13
N LEU A 180 8.42 -6.70 -10.92
CA LEU A 180 7.73 -6.67 -9.61
C LEU A 180 7.35 -8.05 -9.08
N THR A 181 6.85 -8.94 -9.94
CA THR A 181 6.45 -10.30 -9.53
C THR A 181 7.64 -11.10 -9.00
N GLU A 182 8.75 -11.12 -9.73
CA GLU A 182 9.96 -11.84 -9.32
C GLU A 182 10.55 -11.22 -8.05
N TRP A 183 10.58 -9.89 -7.98
CA TRP A 183 11.02 -9.16 -6.80
C TRP A 183 10.20 -9.55 -5.56
N LEU A 184 8.87 -9.61 -5.65
CA LEU A 184 8.00 -10.03 -4.54
C LEU A 184 8.21 -11.50 -4.14
N LEU A 185 8.45 -12.41 -5.10
CA LEU A 185 8.70 -13.83 -4.80
C LEU A 185 10.01 -14.05 -4.03
N LYS A 186 11.02 -13.19 -4.23
CA LYS A 186 12.27 -13.18 -3.47
C LYS A 186 12.07 -12.73 -2.02
N GLN A 187 11.07 -11.89 -1.75
CA GLN A 187 10.73 -11.40 -0.42
C GLN A 187 9.93 -12.43 0.39
N ARG A 188 10.49 -12.93 1.51
CA ARG A 188 9.82 -13.92 2.39
C ARG A 188 8.41 -13.49 2.80
N GLY A 189 8.19 -12.19 3.01
CA GLY A 189 6.90 -11.63 3.44
C GLY A 189 5.78 -11.68 2.40
N PHE A 190 6.09 -11.75 1.11
CA PHE A 190 5.10 -11.70 0.02
C PHE A 190 4.98 -13.01 -0.75
N ARG A 191 6.01 -13.87 -0.74
CA ARG A 191 6.07 -15.11 -1.53
C ARG A 191 4.80 -15.94 -1.47
N THR A 192 4.27 -16.20 -0.28
CA THR A 192 3.06 -17.02 -0.10
C THR A 192 1.82 -16.34 -0.67
N ALA A 193 1.69 -15.02 -0.47
CA ALA A 193 0.57 -14.24 -0.99
C ALA A 193 0.56 -14.25 -2.52
N VAL A 194 1.71 -13.97 -3.15
CA VAL A 194 1.86 -14.00 -4.60
C VAL A 194 1.51 -15.38 -5.17
N ARG A 195 2.12 -16.45 -4.65
CA ARG A 195 1.88 -17.82 -5.15
C ARG A 195 0.40 -18.23 -5.05
N LYS A 196 -0.23 -17.99 -3.90
CA LYS A 196 -1.63 -18.38 -3.69
C LYS A 196 -2.59 -17.53 -4.52
N ALA A 197 -2.37 -16.23 -4.60
CA ALA A 197 -3.24 -15.31 -5.33
C ALA A 197 -3.06 -15.38 -6.87
N SER A 198 -1.95 -15.93 -7.37
CA SER A 198 -1.79 -16.25 -8.80
C SER A 198 -2.50 -17.55 -9.21
N ALA A 199 -2.76 -18.46 -8.26
CA ALA A 199 -3.43 -19.73 -8.51
C ALA A 199 -4.96 -19.67 -8.25
N SER A 200 -5.47 -18.50 -7.87
CA SER A 200 -6.88 -18.22 -7.56
C SER A 200 -7.57 -17.60 -8.77
#